data_AF-A0A7S2R5V1-F1
#
_entry.id   AF-A0A7S2R5V1-F1
#
_cell.length_a   1.000
_cell.length_b   1.000
_cell.length_c   1.000
_cell.angle_alpha   90.00
_cell.angle_beta   90.00
_cell.angle_gamma   90.00
#
_symmetry.space_group_name_H-M   'P 1'
#
loop_
_entity.id
_entity.type
_entity.pdbx_description
1 polymer ?
#
loop_
_entity_poly.entity_id
_entity_poly.type
_entity_poly.pdbx_seq_one_letter_code
_entity_poly.pdbx_strand_id
1 'polypeptide(L)'
;GLMVDTFSALREEAERRLDTLENECFVCGFKRESYDDAGLVHGPSFDSHRDEEHNPWNYVFYFAYLRRKDPTEYNGVETYVWNKIENGDLSWLPVRTSFAIQNQGILVKDDDDDGSGKLSADLGVIREGMQAFDRRMESLEVSMKKLLEQQL
;
A
#
# COMPACT_ATOMS: atom_id res chain seq x y z
N GLY A 1 15.37 37.25 2.01
CA GLY A 1 14.76 36.25 1.12
C GLY A 1 13.82 35.28 1.81
N LEU A 2 13.51 35.40 3.12
CA LEU A 2 12.84 34.33 3.87
C LEU A 2 11.51 33.84 3.28
N MET A 3 10.63 34.74 2.83
CA MET A 3 9.37 34.32 2.20
C MET A 3 9.59 33.65 0.84
N VAL A 4 10.52 34.15 0.02
CA VAL A 4 10.84 33.55 -1.29
C VAL A 4 11.42 32.14 -1.11
N ASP A 5 12.32 31.97 -0.14
CA ASP A 5 12.94 30.68 0.17
C ASP A 5 11.89 29.66 0.65
N THR A 6 10.89 30.08 1.42
CA THR A 6 9.79 29.19 1.85
C THR A 6 8.86 28.77 0.72
N PHE A 7 8.53 29.67 -0.21
CA PHE A 7 7.68 29.31 -1.36
C PHE A 7 8.39 28.37 -2.32
N SER A 8 9.69 28.59 -2.56
CA SER A 8 10.52 27.68 -3.34
C SER A 8 10.55 26.28 -2.71
N ALA A 9 10.80 26.19 -1.39
CA ALA A 9 10.83 24.91 -0.69
C ALA A 9 9.48 24.16 -0.74
N LEU A 10 8.35 24.87 -0.60
CA LEU A 10 7.01 24.27 -0.72
C LEU A 10 6.73 23.75 -2.13
N ARG A 11 7.19 24.47 -3.16
CA ARG A 11 7.05 24.05 -4.55
C ARG A 11 7.87 22.81 -4.84
N GLU A 12 9.14 22.81 -4.46
CA GLU A 12 10.02 21.65 -4.64
C GLU A 12 9.47 20.42 -3.90
N GLU A 13 8.92 20.60 -2.70
CA GLU A 13 8.27 19.51 -1.97
C GLU A 13 7.04 18.96 -2.69
N ALA A 14 6.20 19.84 -3.25
CA ALA A 14 5.05 19.41 -4.05
C ALA A 14 5.47 18.67 -5.33
N GLU A 15 6.49 19.16 -6.03
CA GLU A 15 7.06 18.52 -7.23
C GLU A 15 7.65 17.14 -6.89
N ARG A 16 8.41 17.02 -5.80
CA ARG A 16 8.94 15.73 -5.32
C ARG A 16 7.84 14.72 -5.02
N ARG A 17 6.74 15.14 -4.41
CA ARG A 17 5.60 14.25 -4.11
C ARG A 17 4.92 13.75 -5.38
N LEU A 18 4.70 14.64 -6.35
CA LEU A 18 4.09 14.27 -7.63
C LEU A 18 4.97 13.28 -8.40
N ASP A 19 6.29 13.54 -8.44
CA ASP A 19 7.25 12.63 -9.03
C ASP A 19 7.24 11.25 -8.36
N THR A 20 7.24 11.20 -7.02
CA THR A 20 7.13 9.94 -6.27
C THR A 20 5.84 9.19 -6.61
N LEU A 21 4.70 9.88 -6.69
CA LEU A 21 3.42 9.25 -7.03
C LEU A 21 3.38 8.70 -8.46
N GLU A 22 4.11 9.32 -9.40
CA GLU A 22 4.13 8.91 -10.80
C GLU A 22 5.15 7.79 -11.06
N ASN A 23 6.29 7.82 -10.36
CA ASN A 23 7.47 7.02 -10.66
C ASN A 23 7.84 6.01 -9.57
N GLU A 24 7.10 5.92 -8.46
CA GLU A 24 7.28 4.90 -7.43
C GLU A 24 5.97 4.16 -7.16
N CYS A 25 6.02 2.83 -7.13
CA CYS A 25 4.85 2.02 -6.81
C CYS A 25 4.57 2.12 -5.31
N PHE A 26 3.42 2.69 -4.93
CA PHE A 26 3.04 2.88 -3.53
C PHE A 26 3.00 1.58 -2.71
N VAL A 27 2.67 0.45 -3.32
CA VAL A 27 2.49 -0.82 -2.60
C VAL A 27 3.84 -1.49 -2.32
N CYS A 28 4.71 -1.61 -3.33
CA CYS A 28 5.95 -2.38 -3.21
C CYS A 28 7.23 -1.52 -3.17
N GLY A 29 7.16 -0.23 -3.49
CA GLY A 29 8.30 0.69 -3.48
C GLY A 29 9.24 0.56 -4.68
N PHE A 30 8.87 -0.18 -5.74
CA PHE A 30 9.67 -0.18 -6.96
C PHE A 30 9.62 1.18 -7.64
N LYS A 31 10.79 1.68 -8.03
CA LYS A 31 10.90 2.83 -8.94
C LYS A 31 10.65 2.36 -10.38
N ARG A 32 10.05 3.22 -11.18
CA ARG A 32 9.78 2.98 -12.62
C ARG A 32 11.05 2.58 -13.35
N GLU A 33 12.13 3.34 -13.14
CA GLU A 33 13.43 3.08 -13.78
C GLU A 33 13.93 1.66 -13.49
N SER A 34 13.98 1.27 -12.20
CA SER A 34 14.43 -0.06 -11.79
C SER A 34 13.53 -1.20 -12.29
N TYR A 35 12.23 -0.95 -12.42
CA TYR A 35 11.27 -1.91 -12.93
C TYR A 35 11.39 -2.10 -14.45
N ASP A 36 11.52 -1.00 -15.20
CA ASP A 36 11.70 -1.04 -16.65
C ASP A 36 13.07 -1.66 -17.01
N ASP A 37 14.11 -1.37 -16.23
CA ASP A 37 15.45 -1.97 -16.36
C ASP A 37 15.48 -3.47 -16.01
N ALA A 38 14.45 -3.98 -15.31
CA ALA A 38 14.33 -5.41 -15.01
C ALA A 38 14.24 -6.26 -16.30
N GLY A 39 13.88 -5.66 -17.44
CA GLY A 39 13.92 -6.36 -18.74
C GLY A 39 12.86 -7.44 -18.87
N LEU A 40 11.67 -7.21 -18.30
CA LEU A 40 10.53 -8.12 -18.35
C LEU A 40 10.10 -8.39 -19.80
N VAL A 41 10.50 -9.55 -20.33
CA VAL A 41 10.11 -9.97 -21.68
C VAL A 41 8.66 -10.44 -21.63
N HIS A 42 7.76 -9.75 -22.34
CA HIS A 42 6.31 -9.96 -22.30
C HIS A 42 5.65 -9.76 -20.93
N GLY A 43 6.30 -9.04 -20.00
CA GLY A 43 5.68 -8.67 -18.73
C GLY A 43 4.82 -7.41 -18.81
N PRO A 44 4.06 -7.10 -17.74
CA PRO A 44 3.28 -5.87 -17.65
C PRO A 44 4.21 -4.66 -17.55
N SER A 45 3.81 -3.54 -18.15
CA SER A 45 4.48 -2.25 -17.98
C SER A 45 4.41 -1.78 -16.53
N PHE A 46 5.26 -0.83 -16.14
CA PHE A 46 5.18 -0.23 -14.81
C PHE A 46 3.80 0.36 -14.49
N ASP A 47 3.11 0.97 -15.46
CA ASP A 47 1.76 1.51 -15.22
C ASP A 47 0.72 0.40 -14.98
N SER A 48 0.77 -0.71 -15.73
CA SER A 48 -0.11 -1.87 -15.44
C SER A 48 0.24 -2.51 -14.08
N HIS A 49 1.53 -2.61 -13.77
CA HIS A 49 1.99 -3.02 -12.45
C HIS A 49 1.41 -2.13 -11.33
N ARG A 50 1.52 -0.80 -11.45
CA ARG A 50 1.02 0.16 -10.46
C ARG A 50 -0.50 0.20 -10.36
N ASP A 51 -1.20 0.23 -11.48
CA ASP A 51 -2.63 0.56 -11.52
C ASP A 51 -3.53 -0.69 -11.47
N GLU A 52 -3.02 -1.86 -11.87
CA GLU A 52 -3.76 -3.12 -11.91
C GLU A 52 -3.25 -4.13 -10.88
N GLU A 53 -1.96 -4.53 -10.95
CA GLU A 53 -1.41 -5.54 -10.03
C GLU A 53 -1.31 -5.01 -8.60
N HIS A 54 -0.79 -3.81 -8.44
CA HIS A 54 -0.52 -3.13 -7.17
C HIS A 54 -1.42 -1.92 -6.95
N ASN A 55 -2.68 -2.03 -7.35
CA ASN A 55 -3.67 -1.01 -7.05
C ASN A 55 -3.88 -0.89 -5.53
N PRO A 56 -3.57 0.26 -4.89
CA PRO A 56 -3.68 0.40 -3.43
C PRO A 56 -5.09 0.14 -2.89
N TRP A 57 -6.13 0.45 -3.69
CA TRP A 57 -7.52 0.25 -3.28
C TRP A 57 -7.88 -1.21 -3.12
N ASN A 58 -7.28 -2.11 -3.92
CA ASN A 58 -7.52 -3.54 -3.79
C ASN A 58 -7.08 -4.05 -2.41
N TYR A 59 -5.97 -3.54 -1.87
CA TYR A 59 -5.49 -3.89 -0.52
C TYR A 59 -6.43 -3.37 0.58
N VAL A 60 -6.92 -2.13 0.44
CA VAL A 60 -7.90 -1.55 1.39
C VAL A 60 -9.21 -2.33 1.35
N PHE A 61 -9.71 -2.69 0.17
CA PHE A 61 -10.91 -3.49 0.04
C PHE A 61 -10.74 -4.92 0.55
N TYR A 62 -9.57 -5.53 0.33
CA TYR A 62 -9.27 -6.85 0.87
C TYR A 62 -9.21 -6.85 2.40
N PHE A 63 -8.60 -5.83 3.00
CA PHE A 63 -8.62 -5.62 4.44
C PHE A 63 -10.06 -5.52 4.98
N ALA A 64 -10.89 -4.66 4.38
CA ALA A 64 -12.29 -4.52 4.76
C ALA A 64 -13.11 -5.81 4.55
N TYR A 65 -12.80 -6.58 3.50
CA TYR A 65 -13.40 -7.87 3.22
C TYR A 65 -13.10 -8.88 4.33
N LEU A 66 -11.82 -9.04 4.70
CA LEU A 66 -11.43 -9.93 5.78
C LEU A 66 -12.13 -9.55 7.09
N ARG A 67 -12.15 -8.25 7.43
CA ARG A 67 -12.78 -7.75 8.66
C ARG A 67 -14.27 -8.14 8.79
N ARG A 68 -14.98 -8.23 7.67
CA ARG A 68 -16.43 -8.51 7.62
C ARG A 68 -16.78 -9.99 7.45
N LYS A 69 -15.89 -10.75 6.81
CA LYS A 69 -16.11 -12.18 6.57
C LYS A 69 -16.00 -12.96 7.88
N ASP A 70 -16.82 -14.00 8.02
CA ASP A 70 -16.76 -14.89 9.18
C ASP A 70 -15.38 -15.58 9.24
N PRO A 71 -14.64 -15.46 10.36
CA PRO A 71 -13.32 -16.08 10.50
C PRO A 71 -13.31 -17.60 10.30
N THR A 72 -14.44 -18.28 10.53
CA THR A 72 -14.56 -19.73 10.31
C THR A 72 -14.60 -20.11 8.83
N GLU A 73 -14.90 -19.16 7.95
CA GLU A 73 -14.93 -19.33 6.50
C GLU A 73 -13.63 -18.87 5.81
N TYR A 74 -12.63 -18.45 6.57
CA TYR A 74 -11.34 -18.10 6.00
C TYR A 74 -10.67 -19.33 5.37
N ASN A 75 -10.16 -19.15 4.17
CA ASN A 75 -9.22 -20.09 3.59
C ASN A 75 -7.83 -19.92 4.24
N GLY A 76 -6.87 -20.78 3.85
CA GLY A 76 -5.52 -20.76 4.44
C GLY A 76 -4.76 -19.45 4.23
N VAL A 77 -4.91 -18.82 3.06
CA VAL A 77 -4.24 -17.55 2.74
C VAL A 77 -4.87 -16.40 3.51
N GLU A 78 -6.21 -16.35 3.56
CA GLU A 78 -6.95 -15.35 4.33
C GLU A 78 -6.60 -15.42 5.82
N THR A 79 -6.53 -16.64 6.38
CA THR A 79 -6.12 -16.87 7.76
C THR A 79 -4.69 -16.37 8.01
N TYR A 80 -3.77 -16.66 7.09
CA TYR A 80 -2.39 -16.16 7.19
C TYR A 80 -2.34 -14.62 7.21
N VAL A 81 -3.03 -13.96 6.28
CA VAL A 81 -3.04 -12.49 6.20
C VAL A 81 -3.73 -11.89 7.42
N TRP A 82 -4.86 -12.45 7.86
CA TRP A 82 -5.59 -11.99 9.03
C TRP A 82 -4.72 -12.04 10.30
N ASN A 83 -4.01 -13.16 10.52
CA ASN A 83 -3.08 -13.27 11.64
C ASN A 83 -1.98 -12.21 11.60
N LYS A 84 -1.47 -11.85 10.41
CA LYS A 84 -0.47 -10.79 10.26
C LYS A 84 -1.05 -9.42 10.64
N ILE A 85 -2.24 -9.14 10.14
CA ILE A 85 -3.00 -7.92 10.44
C ILE A 85 -3.24 -7.77 11.96
N GLU A 86 -3.76 -8.80 12.63
CA GLU A 86 -4.06 -8.74 14.07
C GLU A 86 -2.81 -8.51 14.93
N ASN A 87 -1.66 -9.03 14.48
CA ASN A 87 -0.38 -8.82 15.14
C ASN A 87 0.30 -7.49 14.76
N GLY A 88 -0.34 -6.68 13.91
CA GLY A 88 0.25 -5.43 13.40
C GLY A 88 1.50 -5.64 12.55
N ASP A 89 1.64 -6.84 11.97
CA ASP A 89 2.74 -7.24 11.10
C ASP A 89 2.36 -6.94 9.64
N LEU A 90 3.14 -6.08 8.98
CA LEU A 90 2.91 -5.67 7.60
C LEU A 90 3.65 -6.56 6.58
N SER A 91 4.30 -7.65 7.02
CA SER A 91 5.05 -8.55 6.14
C SER A 91 4.19 -9.31 5.12
N TRP A 92 2.86 -9.14 5.15
CA TRP A 92 1.95 -9.71 4.16
C TRP A 92 1.82 -8.81 2.92
N LEU A 93 2.17 -7.52 3.03
CA LEU A 93 2.27 -6.61 1.90
C LEU A 93 3.54 -6.90 1.11
N PRO A 94 3.53 -6.81 -0.23
CA PRO A 94 4.72 -7.00 -1.03
C PRO A 94 5.69 -5.85 -0.77
N VAL A 95 6.95 -6.16 -0.50
CA VAL A 95 8.02 -5.18 -0.31
C VAL A 95 9.10 -5.50 -1.32
N ARG A 96 9.33 -4.60 -2.28
CA ARG A 96 10.26 -4.78 -3.40
C ARG A 96 10.07 -6.12 -4.12
N THR A 97 8.82 -6.51 -4.31
CA THR A 97 8.46 -7.73 -5.03
C THR A 97 7.36 -7.44 -6.04
N SER A 98 7.40 -8.16 -7.16
CA SER A 98 6.37 -8.18 -8.20
C SER A 98 6.26 -9.61 -8.71
N PHE A 99 5.04 -10.07 -8.97
CA PHE A 99 4.82 -11.41 -9.50
C PHE A 99 5.53 -11.63 -10.84
N ALA A 100 5.49 -10.63 -11.74
CA ALA A 100 6.13 -10.72 -13.05
C ALA A 100 7.65 -10.89 -12.95
N ILE A 101 8.29 -10.11 -12.08
CA ILE A 101 9.74 -10.15 -11.83
C ILE A 101 10.15 -11.50 -11.22
N GLN A 102 9.43 -11.95 -10.19
CA GLN A 102 9.72 -13.21 -9.51
C GLN A 102 9.52 -14.42 -10.43
N ASN A 103 8.45 -14.43 -11.22
CA ASN A 103 8.14 -15.53 -12.12
C ASN A 103 9.18 -15.69 -13.24
N GLN A 104 9.82 -14.59 -13.66
CA GLN A 104 10.91 -14.62 -14.64
C GLN A 104 12.29 -14.85 -13.98
N GLY A 105 12.36 -14.98 -12.65
CA GLY A 105 13.61 -15.20 -11.92
C GLY A 105 14.58 -14.01 -12.00
N ILE A 106 14.06 -12.81 -12.26
CA ILE A 106 14.86 -11.60 -12.43
C ILE A 106 15.20 -11.03 -11.06
N LEU A 107 16.48 -10.71 -10.87
CA LEU A 107 16.95 -9.98 -9.71
C LEU A 107 17.10 -8.51 -10.09
N VAL A 108 16.18 -7.67 -9.61
CA VAL A 108 16.33 -6.22 -9.71
C VAL A 108 17.42 -5.80 -8.73
N LYS A 109 18.43 -5.09 -9.23
CA LYS A 109 19.42 -4.46 -8.37
C LYS A 109 18.74 -3.27 -7.72
N ASP A 110 18.50 -3.36 -6.43
CA ASP A 110 18.14 -2.20 -5.65
C ASP A 110 19.39 -1.33 -5.54
N ASP A 111 19.36 -0.13 -6.12
CA ASP A 111 20.31 0.90 -5.71
C ASP A 111 20.04 1.14 -4.23
N ASP A 112 21.03 0.80 -3.38
CA ASP A 112 21.02 1.01 -1.93
C ASP A 112 20.95 2.51 -1.62
N ASP A 113 19.78 3.10 -1.82
CA ASP A 113 19.43 4.42 -1.32
C ASP A 113 19.00 4.26 0.14
N ASP A 114 19.41 5.21 0.97
CA ASP A 114 19.24 5.36 2.43
C ASP A 114 17.75 5.33 2.91
N GLY A 115 16.82 4.98 2.02
CA GLY A 115 15.37 4.95 2.22
C GLY A 115 14.82 3.79 3.06
N SER A 116 15.66 2.87 3.57
CA SER A 116 15.20 1.83 4.51
C SER A 116 14.59 2.43 5.78
N GLY A 117 15.13 3.56 6.25
CA GLY A 117 14.56 4.34 7.35
C GLY A 117 13.22 4.97 7.00
N LYS A 118 13.07 5.50 5.77
CA LYS A 118 11.83 6.12 5.27
C LYS A 118 10.72 5.09 5.11
N LEU A 119 11.01 3.93 4.53
CA LEU A 119 10.04 2.82 4.41
C LEU A 119 9.53 2.37 5.78
N SER A 120 10.40 2.27 6.79
CA SER A 120 9.98 1.90 8.15
C SER A 120 9.07 2.93 8.80
N ALA A 121 9.29 4.22 8.55
CA ALA A 121 8.45 5.31 9.02
C ALA A 121 7.10 5.34 8.30
N ASP A 122 7.10 5.17 6.97
CA ASP A 122 5.90 5.12 6.14
C ASP A 122 5.02 3.92 6.51
N LEU A 123 5.61 2.75 6.80
CA LEU A 123 4.92 1.58 7.35
C LEU A 123 4.29 1.86 8.74
N GLY A 124 4.91 2.71 9.55
CA GLY A 124 4.34 3.20 10.82
C GLY A 124 3.07 4.01 10.60
N VAL A 125 3.09 4.96 9.65
CA VAL A 125 1.92 5.77 9.28
C VAL A 125 0.80 4.90 8.71
N ILE A 126 1.12 3.92 7.87
CA ILE A 126 0.14 2.96 7.33
C ILE A 126 -0.53 2.18 8.47
N ARG A 127 0.22 1.71 9.46
CA ARG A 127 -0.32 1.02 10.63
C ARG A 127 -1.31 1.90 11.40
N GLU A 128 -0.96 3.15 11.67
CA GLU A 128 -1.85 4.11 12.34
C GLU A 128 -3.11 4.39 11.50
N GLY A 129 -2.94 4.52 10.18
CA GLY A 129 -4.02 4.68 9.22
C GLY A 129 -4.99 3.50 9.21
N MET A 130 -4.47 2.26 9.21
CA MET A 130 -5.28 1.03 9.29
C MET A 130 -6.07 0.97 10.60
N GLN A 131 -5.44 1.27 11.73
CA GLN A 131 -6.14 1.33 13.02
C GLN A 131 -7.20 2.44 13.07
N ALA A 132 -6.94 3.58 12.44
CA ALA A 132 -7.91 4.68 12.36
C ALA A 132 -9.09 4.33 11.45
N PHE A 133 -8.82 3.62 10.34
CA PHE A 133 -9.84 3.09 9.45
C PHE A 133 -10.74 2.08 10.18
N ASP A 134 -10.15 1.15 10.94
CA ASP A 134 -10.89 0.17 11.76
C ASP A 134 -11.88 0.84 12.70
N ARG A 135 -11.42 1.83 13.49
CA ARG A 135 -12.29 2.56 14.41
C ARG A 135 -13.46 3.25 13.71
N ARG A 136 -13.23 3.82 12.53
CA ARG A 136 -14.28 4.49 11.73
C ARG A 136 -15.26 3.47 11.17
N MET A 137 -14.78 2.32 10.71
CA MET A 137 -15.63 1.24 10.19
C MET A 137 -16.54 0.66 11.28
N GLU A 138 -16.02 0.38 12.47
CA GLU A 138 -16.83 -0.07 13.62
C GLU A 138 -17.88 0.98 13.99
N SER A 139 -17.51 2.26 14.01
CA SER A 139 -18.45 3.35 14.27
C SER A 139 -19.56 3.44 13.22
N LEU A 140 -19.26 3.17 11.94
CA LEU A 140 -20.25 3.14 10.87
C LEU A 140 -21.21 1.97 11.03
N GLU A 141 -20.71 0.77 11.37
CA GLU A 141 -21.53 -0.41 11.59
C GLU A 141 -22.51 -0.23 12.76
N VAL A 142 -22.04 0.34 13.88
CA VAL A 142 -22.89 0.66 15.03
C VAL A 142 -23.95 1.70 14.64
N SER A 143 -23.57 2.73 13.89
CA SER A 143 -24.50 3.76 13.39
C SER A 143 -25.56 3.16 12.47
N MET A 144 -25.18 2.28 11.55
CA MET A 144 -26.10 1.60 10.64
C MET A 144 -27.08 0.70 11.38
N LYS A 145 -26.62 -0.08 12.38
CA LYS A 145 -27.50 -0.91 13.22
C LYS A 145 -28.54 -0.07 13.96
N LYS A 146 -28.11 1.04 14.56
CA LYS A 146 -29.03 1.98 15.25
C LYS A 146 -30.07 2.58 14.32
N LEU A 147 -29.69 2.93 13.08
CA LEU A 147 -30.63 3.44 12.09
C LEU A 147 -31.68 2.40 11.71
N LEU A 148 -31.29 1.13 11.56
CA LEU A 148 -32.22 0.04 11.27
C LEU A 148 -33.19 -0.22 12.43
N GLU A 149 -32.72 -0.15 13.67
CA GLU A 149 -33.56 -0.29 14.88
C GLU A 149 -34.55 0.86 15.05
N GLN A 150 -34.23 2.07 14.58
CA GLN A 150 -35.14 3.23 14.64
C GLN A 150 -36.25 3.22 13.57
N GLN A 151 -36.17 2.33 12.58
CA GLN A 151 -37.20 2.16 11.55
C GLN A 151 -38.17 1.00 11.82
N LEU A 152 -38.03 0.34 12.97
CA LEU A 152 -38.93 -0.69 13.51
C LEU A 152 -39.73 -0.13 14.70
#